data_AF-A0A161YVL1-F1
#
_entry.id   AF-A0A161YVL1-F1
#
_cell.length_a   1.000
_cell.length_b   1.000
_cell.length_c   1.000
_cell.angle_alpha   90.00
_cell.angle_beta   90.00
_cell.angle_gamma   90.00
#
_symmetry.space_group_name_H-M   'P 1'
#
loop_
_entity.id
_entity.type
_entity.pdbx_description
1 polymer ?
#
loop_
_entity_poly.entity_id
_entity_poly.type
_entity_poly.pdbx_seq_one_letter_code
_entity_poly.pdbx_strand_id
1 'polypeptide(L)'
;MSLKCKIDRQRANHLKLTMRTTPKVADNKTLWDSNECAAYLGLSKKKFMGDVACKRTFPKARNVGGSENRTNWRWVASDVMSWALAQKITH
;
A
#
# COMPACT_ATOMS: atom_id res chain seq x y z
N MET A 1 -34.31 40.61 -2.47
CA MET A 1 -33.44 40.03 -3.52
C MET A 1 -32.38 39.19 -2.81
N SER A 2 -32.61 37.91 -2.47
CA SER A 2 -32.74 36.69 -3.29
C SER A 2 -31.50 36.34 -4.10
N LEU A 3 -31.12 35.04 -3.97
CA LEU A 3 -30.32 34.16 -4.86
C LEU A 3 -28.82 34.08 -4.50
N LYS A 4 -28.17 32.94 -4.21
CA LYS A 4 -28.41 31.49 -4.30
C LYS A 4 -27.29 30.81 -3.47
N CYS A 5 -27.60 29.95 -2.49
CA CYS A 5 -27.53 28.48 -2.58
C CYS A 5 -26.12 27.84 -2.64
N LYS A 6 -25.77 27.13 -1.55
CA LYS A 6 -25.21 25.75 -1.44
C LYS A 6 -23.89 25.42 -2.19
N ILE A 7 -23.23 24.35 -1.71
CA ILE A 7 -22.11 23.58 -2.34
C ILE A 7 -20.72 24.07 -1.93
N ASP A 8 -19.76 23.27 -1.48
CA ASP A 8 -19.70 21.94 -0.90
C ASP A 8 -18.27 21.82 -0.32
N ARG A 9 -18.19 21.21 0.85
CA ARG A 9 -17.10 20.35 1.31
C ARG A 9 -16.04 19.99 0.25
N GLN A 10 -14.92 20.70 0.16
CA GLN A 10 -13.70 20.18 -0.49
C GLN A 10 -12.43 20.48 0.31
N ARG A 11 -12.23 19.71 1.39
CA ARG A 11 -10.90 19.32 1.86
C ARG A 11 -10.40 18.19 0.96
N ALA A 12 -9.86 18.52 -0.20
CA ALA A 12 -9.17 17.55 -1.04
C ALA A 12 -8.36 18.28 -2.10
N ASN A 13 -7.13 18.70 -1.79
CA ASN A 13 -6.06 18.94 -2.79
C ASN A 13 -4.76 19.31 -2.07
N HIS A 14 -4.25 18.39 -1.25
CA HIS A 14 -2.83 18.41 -0.89
C HIS A 14 -2.28 17.04 -1.31
N LEU A 15 -1.39 17.06 -2.30
CA LEU A 15 -0.63 15.94 -2.86
C LEU A 15 -1.35 15.08 -3.91
N LYS A 16 -1.62 15.66 -5.08
CA LYS A 16 -1.61 14.94 -6.36
C LYS A 16 -0.28 15.28 -7.06
N LEU A 17 0.36 14.29 -7.68
CA LEU A 17 1.72 14.31 -8.25
C LEU A 17 2.81 14.18 -7.17
N THR A 18 3.38 13.02 -6.90
CA THR A 18 4.29 12.22 -7.74
C THR A 18 4.43 10.89 -6.99
N MET A 19 4.19 9.71 -7.55
CA MET A 19 5.12 8.95 -8.37
C MET A 19 4.30 7.87 -9.08
N ARG A 20 3.90 8.13 -10.32
CA ARG A 20 3.50 7.06 -11.24
C ARG A 20 4.77 6.54 -11.92
N THR A 21 5.78 6.18 -11.13
CA THR A 21 6.81 5.25 -11.58
C THR A 21 6.09 3.92 -11.72
N THR A 22 5.81 3.51 -12.96
CA THR A 22 5.62 2.09 -13.26
C THR A 22 6.66 1.33 -12.46
N PRO A 23 6.25 0.42 -11.55
CA PRO A 23 7.22 -0.35 -10.79
C PRO A 23 8.11 -1.00 -11.83
N LYS A 24 9.40 -0.65 -11.81
CA LYS A 24 10.44 -1.46 -12.42
C LYS A 24 10.10 -2.86 -11.92
N VAL A 25 9.62 -3.74 -12.80
CA VAL A 25 9.00 -5.03 -12.42
C VAL A 25 10.02 -5.67 -11.49
N ALA A 26 9.77 -5.53 -10.19
CA ALA A 26 10.71 -6.00 -9.20
C ALA A 26 10.75 -7.49 -9.49
N ASP A 27 11.95 -8.04 -9.71
CA ASP A 27 12.11 -9.47 -9.97
C ASP A 27 11.13 -10.19 -9.06
N ASN A 28 10.34 -11.12 -9.61
CA ASN A 28 9.14 -11.68 -8.94
C ASN A 28 9.41 -12.31 -7.55
N LYS A 29 10.66 -12.29 -7.08
CA LYS A 29 11.15 -12.76 -5.78
C LYS A 29 11.67 -11.64 -4.86
N THR A 30 11.57 -10.37 -5.25
CA THR A 30 12.04 -9.23 -4.46
C THR A 30 11.26 -9.15 -3.15
N LEU A 31 11.98 -8.98 -2.04
CA LEU A 31 11.41 -8.94 -0.71
C LEU A 31 11.27 -7.51 -0.21
N TRP A 32 10.03 -7.02 -0.24
CA TRP A 32 9.67 -5.69 0.22
C TRP A 32 9.51 -5.61 1.74
N ASP A 33 10.02 -4.54 2.33
CA ASP A 33 9.66 -4.17 3.68
C ASP A 33 8.28 -3.48 3.76
N SER A 34 7.85 -3.20 4.99
CA SER A 34 6.59 -2.49 5.25
C SER A 34 6.50 -1.09 4.62
N ASN A 35 7.61 -0.39 4.42
CA ASN A 35 7.61 0.93 3.78
C ASN A 35 7.43 0.78 2.28
N GLU A 36 8.12 -0.16 1.64
CA GLU A 36 8.00 -0.43 0.21
C GLU A 36 6.59 -0.89 -0.16
N CYS A 37 5.99 -1.78 0.64
CA CYS A 37 4.60 -2.20 0.46
C CYS A 37 3.63 -1.02 0.59
N ALA A 38 3.82 -0.19 1.61
CA ALA A 38 2.97 0.98 1.83
C ALA A 38 3.10 2.00 0.69
N ALA A 39 4.32 2.25 0.22
CA ALA A 39 4.59 3.14 -0.92
C ALA A 39 3.89 2.66 -2.19
N TYR A 40 3.95 1.36 -2.50
CA TYR A 40 3.25 0.78 -3.66
C TYR A 40 1.73 0.94 -3.57
N LEU A 41 1.16 0.78 -2.37
CA LEU A 41 -0.27 0.93 -2.14
C LEU A 41 -0.73 2.39 -1.98
N GLY A 42 0.19 3.36 -1.95
CA GLY A 42 -0.11 4.76 -1.69
C GLY A 42 -0.59 5.03 -0.25
N LEU A 43 -0.13 4.24 0.71
CA LEU A 43 -0.49 4.32 2.13
C LEU A 43 0.69 4.77 2.97
N SER A 44 0.42 5.29 4.16
CA SER A 44 1.45 5.44 5.18
C SER A 44 1.79 4.09 5.80
N LYS A 45 3.03 3.90 6.26
CA LYS A 45 3.47 2.68 6.95
C LYS A 45 2.53 2.27 8.08
N LYS A 46 2.12 3.24 8.92
CA LYS A 46 1.20 2.99 10.06
C LYS A 46 -0.14 2.43 9.59
N LYS A 47 -0.70 3.02 8.52
CA LYS A 47 -1.96 2.58 7.94
C LYS A 47 -1.82 1.21 7.27
N PHE A 48 -0.73 0.98 6.54
CA PHE A 48 -0.43 -0.33 5.96
C PHE A 48 -0.36 -1.42 7.04
N MET A 49 0.41 -1.20 8.11
CA MET A 49 0.59 -2.18 9.17
C MET A 49 -0.70 -2.46 9.96
N GLY A 50 -1.53 -1.44 10.21
CA GLY A 50 -2.80 -1.60 10.92
C GLY A 50 -3.91 -2.21 10.07
N ASP A 51 -4.06 -1.73 8.82
CA ASP A 51 -5.24 -2.02 8.01
C ASP A 51 -5.02 -3.11 6.97
N VAL A 52 -3.80 -3.26 6.45
CA VAL A 52 -3.50 -4.13 5.29
C VAL A 52 -2.72 -5.38 5.71
N ALA A 53 -1.60 -5.20 6.43
CA ALA A 53 -0.71 -6.30 6.82
C ALA A 53 -1.41 -7.35 7.70
N CYS A 54 -2.44 -6.94 8.46
CA CYS A 54 -3.24 -7.82 9.31
C CYS A 54 -4.40 -8.53 8.58
N LYS A 55 -4.68 -8.19 7.31
CA LYS A 55 -5.79 -8.82 6.58
C LYS A 55 -5.47 -10.28 6.25
N ARG A 56 -6.44 -11.16 6.50
CA ARG A 56 -6.34 -12.58 6.12
C ARG A 56 -6.12 -12.79 4.62
N THR A 57 -6.63 -11.89 3.78
CA THR A 57 -6.48 -11.97 2.33
C THR A 57 -5.14 -11.43 1.84
N PHE A 58 -4.41 -10.67 2.67
CA PHE A 58 -3.13 -10.10 2.30
C PHE A 58 -2.01 -11.15 2.42
N PRO A 59 -0.94 -11.09 1.60
CA PRO A 59 0.14 -12.05 1.65
C PRO A 59 0.81 -12.12 3.03
N LYS A 60 1.20 -13.33 3.45
CA LYS A 60 1.91 -13.53 4.71
C LYS A 60 3.34 -12.98 4.61
N ALA A 61 3.76 -12.26 5.65
CA ALA A 61 5.14 -11.82 5.79
C ALA A 61 6.06 -13.02 6.04
N ARG A 62 7.25 -12.99 5.46
CA ARG A 62 8.36 -13.90 5.72
C ARG A 62 9.33 -13.22 6.69
N ASN A 63 9.76 -13.93 7.73
CA ASN A 63 10.85 -13.44 8.55
C ASN A 63 12.17 -13.78 7.85
N VAL A 64 12.94 -12.76 7.48
CA VAL A 64 14.30 -12.94 6.93
C VAL A 64 15.39 -12.55 7.92
N GLY A 65 15.03 -12.33 9.19
CA GLY A 65 16.02 -12.19 10.24
C GLY A 65 16.74 -13.51 10.48
N GLY A 66 18.04 -13.56 10.20
CA GLY A 66 18.90 -14.71 10.46
C GLY A 66 19.27 -14.91 11.93
N SER A 67 18.70 -14.14 12.87
CA SER A 67 18.96 -14.28 14.29
C SER A 67 17.68 -14.20 15.11
N GLU A 68 17.67 -14.92 16.23
CA GLU A 68 16.55 -15.16 17.16
C GLU A 68 15.79 -13.89 17.59
N ASN A 69 16.44 -12.72 17.52
CA ASN A 69 15.89 -11.46 18.03
C ASN A 69 15.70 -10.36 16.95
N ARG A 70 15.81 -10.67 15.65
CA ARG A 70 15.58 -9.68 14.58
C ARG A 70 14.33 -10.03 13.76
N THR A 71 13.22 -9.36 14.06
CA THR A 71 11.99 -9.43 13.27
C THR A 71 12.10 -8.58 12.01
N ASN A 72 12.74 -9.12 10.98
CA ASN A 72 12.77 -8.49 9.66
C ASN A 72 11.68 -9.10 8.78
N TRP A 73 10.44 -8.64 9.01
CA TRP A 73 9.28 -9.07 8.23
C TRP A 73 9.30 -8.46 6.84
N ARG A 74 9.31 -9.33 5.82
CA ARG A 74 9.31 -8.96 4.42
C ARG A 74 8.17 -9.63 3.67
N TRP A 75 7.65 -8.96 2.66
CA TRP A 75 6.63 -9.50 1.76
C TRP A 75 7.22 -9.71 0.38
N VAL A 76 6.75 -10.74 -0.31
CA VAL A 76 7.13 -10.94 -1.71
C VAL A 76 6.41 -9.88 -2.54
N ALA A 77 7.16 -9.08 -3.30
CA ALA A 77 6.62 -8.00 -4.10
C ALA A 77 5.54 -8.48 -5.09
N SER A 78 5.76 -9.63 -5.75
CA SER A 78 4.79 -10.22 -6.68
C SER A 78 3.43 -10.50 -6.02
N ASP A 79 3.43 -10.99 -4.79
CA ASP A 79 2.21 -11.35 -4.07
C ASP A 79 1.45 -10.08 -3.66
N VAL A 80 2.17 -9.05 -3.21
CA VAL A 80 1.58 -7.75 -2.86
C VAL A 80 0.96 -7.08 -4.09
N MET A 81 1.67 -7.10 -5.21
CA MET A 81 1.18 -6.56 -6.48
C MET A 81 -0.05 -7.34 -6.98
N SER A 82 0.00 -8.67 -6.97
CA SER A 82 -1.12 -9.53 -7.39
C SER A 82 -2.36 -9.32 -6.52
N TRP A 83 -2.17 -9.24 -5.20
CA TRP A 83 -3.26 -8.93 -4.27
C TRP A 83 -3.88 -7.55 -4.57
N ALA A 84 -3.05 -6.53 -4.76
CA ALA A 84 -3.52 -5.17 -5.05
C ALA A 84 -4.28 -5.10 -6.38
N LEU A 85 -3.86 -5.86 -7.40
CA LEU A 85 -4.57 -5.99 -8.66
C LEU A 85 -5.91 -6.71 -8.47
N ALA A 86 -5.95 -7.80 -7.70
CA ALA A 86 -7.18 -8.53 -7.41
C ALA A 86 -8.23 -7.64 -6.70
N GLN A 87 -7.81 -6.77 -5.76
CA GLN A 87 -8.71 -5.83 -5.09
C GLN A 87 -9.35 -4.81 -6.05
N LYS A 88 -8.70 -4.49 -7.19
CA LYS A 88 -9.23 -3.54 -8.18
C LYS A 88 -10.23 -4.16 -9.15
N ILE A 89 -10.22 -5.49 -9.29
CA ILE A 89 -11.11 -6.23 -10.19
C ILE A 89 -12.47 -6.51 -9.50
N THR A 90 -12.52 -6.47 -8.16
CA THR A 90 -13.75 -6.71 -7.37
C THR A 90 -14.70 -5.50 -7.31
N HIS A 91 -14.80 -4.71 -8.37
CA HIS A 91 -15.64 -3.51 -8.41
C HIS A 91 -16.73 -3.57 -9.47
#